data_AF-A0A7S0U6X1-F1
#
_entry.id   AF-A0A7S0U6X1-F1
#
_cell.length_a   1.000
_cell.length_b   1.000
_cell.length_c   1.000
_cell.angle_alpha   90.00
_cell.angle_beta   90.00
_cell.angle_gamma   90.00
#
_symmetry.space_group_name_H-M   'P 1'
#
loop_
_entity.id
_entity.type
_entity.pdbx_description
1 polymer ?
#
loop_
_entity_poly.entity_id
_entity_poly.type
_entity_poly.pdbx_seq_one_letter_code
_entity_poly.pdbx_strand_id
1 'polypeptide(L)'
;GSSGKKGGIDGGFLLNFRAPERPKDLPCALPARRRGPVVRFDKERFMQANYRFVLDDGDYSVHLAMPDKMVEWDAVREVHIAKDSNSCHCPICLEPPVAARVTRCGHVYCWPCLQRFFSVVGRPYGPCPICTDIMTRSRGALTPAVMHQHETAKVKDDVRFHLMRREKGTGITMRAATASAPASGLCPAHDHPDVAFNKFSTIGNPESISVRERGELERALALAVSSGEDDLVPHIRACLRELDALSGGGTVEDEPPSPAELRSP
;
A
#
# COMPACT_ATOMS: atom_id res chain seq x y z
N GLY A 1 -44.62 38.71 14.87
CA GLY A 1 -43.22 38.26 14.98
C GLY A 1 -42.68 38.09 13.57
N SER A 2 -41.67 38.88 13.20
CA SER A 2 -41.05 38.85 11.87
C SER A 2 -39.62 38.35 11.99
N SER A 3 -39.34 37.18 11.41
CA SER A 3 -38.04 36.52 11.47
C SER A 3 -37.04 37.21 10.54
N GLY A 4 -35.98 37.78 11.11
CA GLY A 4 -34.92 38.50 10.38
C GLY A 4 -34.06 37.58 9.51
N LYS A 5 -34.01 37.87 8.21
CA LYS A 5 -32.99 37.33 7.29
C LYS A 5 -31.72 38.19 7.42
N LYS A 6 -30.64 37.59 7.93
CA LYS A 6 -29.30 38.18 7.85
C LYS A 6 -28.85 38.15 6.38
N GLY A 7 -28.87 39.30 5.73
CA GLY A 7 -28.26 39.49 4.41
C GLY A 7 -26.75 39.53 4.54
N GLY A 8 -26.08 38.44 4.15
CA GLY A 8 -24.65 38.47 3.89
C GLY A 8 -24.39 39.30 2.64
N ILE A 9 -23.54 40.32 2.75
CA ILE A 9 -23.11 41.12 1.61
C ILE A 9 -22.07 40.29 0.84
N ASP A 10 -22.39 39.93 -0.40
CA ASP A 10 -21.48 39.23 -1.30
C ASP A 10 -20.34 40.17 -1.71
N GLY A 11 -19.11 39.81 -1.33
CA GLY A 11 -17.88 40.58 -1.56
C GLY A 11 -17.41 40.60 -3.02
N GLY A 12 -18.17 40.00 -3.94
CA GLY A 12 -17.87 39.99 -5.38
C GLY A 12 -17.75 41.38 -6.01
N PHE A 13 -18.30 42.44 -5.38
CA PHE A 13 -18.18 43.82 -5.87
C PHE A 13 -16.77 44.43 -5.68
N LEU A 14 -15.92 43.86 -4.83
CA LEU A 14 -14.56 44.35 -4.56
C LEU A 14 -13.53 43.86 -5.60
N LEU A 15 -13.91 42.87 -6.38
CA LEU A 15 -13.11 42.36 -7.49
C LEU A 15 -13.84 42.81 -8.74
N ASN A 16 -13.23 43.67 -9.56
CA ASN A 16 -13.73 44.11 -10.88
C ASN A 16 -13.77 42.94 -11.90
N PHE A 17 -14.21 41.76 -11.48
CA PHE A 17 -14.36 40.56 -12.25
C PHE A 17 -15.84 40.35 -12.52
N ARG A 18 -16.27 40.74 -13.72
CA ARG A 18 -17.59 40.36 -14.24
C ARG A 18 -17.40 39.07 -15.03
N ALA A 19 -17.75 37.94 -14.44
CA ALA A 19 -17.77 36.67 -15.19
C ALA A 19 -18.73 36.82 -16.37
N PRO A 20 -18.35 36.42 -17.60
CA PRO A 20 -19.27 36.44 -18.73
C PRO A 20 -20.47 35.56 -18.40
N GLU A 21 -21.68 36.05 -18.70
CA GLU A 21 -22.90 35.27 -18.52
C GLU A 21 -22.76 33.98 -19.35
N ARG A 22 -22.75 32.82 -18.67
CA ARG A 22 -22.81 31.55 -19.37
C ARG A 22 -24.07 31.54 -20.22
N PRO A 23 -23.99 31.19 -21.51
CA PRO A 23 -25.17 30.88 -22.30
C PRO A 23 -26.00 29.87 -21.51
N LYS A 24 -27.28 30.15 -21.31
CA LYS A 24 -28.21 29.16 -20.79
C LYS A 24 -28.37 28.13 -21.90
N ASP A 25 -27.56 27.08 -21.89
CA ASP A 25 -27.73 25.94 -22.78
C ASP A 25 -29.20 25.50 -22.69
N LEU A 26 -29.83 25.28 -23.85
CA LEU A 26 -31.18 24.74 -23.94
C LEU A 26 -31.30 23.53 -23.00
N PRO A 27 -32.46 23.30 -22.35
CA PRO A 27 -32.63 22.16 -21.46
C PRO A 27 -32.55 20.87 -22.28
N CYS A 28 -31.33 20.33 -22.40
CA CYS A 28 -31.12 18.97 -22.82
C CYS A 28 -31.56 18.11 -21.64
N ALA A 29 -32.82 17.67 -21.67
CA ALA A 29 -33.37 16.70 -20.75
C ALA A 29 -32.70 15.34 -21.02
N LEU A 30 -31.42 15.21 -20.64
CA LEU A 30 -30.80 13.92 -20.51
C LEU A 30 -31.58 13.16 -19.43
N PRO A 31 -31.99 11.90 -19.69
CA PRO A 31 -32.71 11.12 -18.70
C PRO A 31 -31.90 11.11 -17.41
N ALA A 32 -32.57 11.44 -16.29
CA ALA A 32 -31.95 11.50 -14.97
C ALA A 32 -31.19 10.20 -14.74
N ARG A 33 -29.86 10.27 -14.87
CA ARG A 33 -28.97 9.13 -14.66
C ARG A 33 -29.27 8.66 -13.24
N ARG A 34 -29.93 7.50 -13.10
CA ARG A 34 -30.16 6.87 -11.80
C ARG A 34 -28.81 6.85 -11.13
N ARG A 35 -28.64 7.65 -10.07
CA ARG A 35 -27.40 7.64 -9.30
C ARG A 35 -27.27 6.19 -8.84
N GLY A 36 -26.26 5.50 -9.38
CA GLY A 36 -25.95 4.15 -8.94
C GLY A 36 -25.73 4.16 -7.42
N PRO A 37 -25.70 2.98 -6.80
CA PRO A 37 -25.41 2.87 -5.37
C PRO A 37 -24.15 3.69 -5.03
N VAL A 38 -24.20 4.47 -3.95
CA VAL A 38 -23.01 5.17 -3.46
C VAL A 38 -22.06 4.11 -2.90
N VAL A 39 -21.08 3.71 -3.71
CA VAL A 39 -20.02 2.81 -3.27
C VAL A 39 -19.10 3.61 -2.36
N ARG A 40 -19.03 3.23 -1.08
CA ARG A 40 -18.09 3.84 -0.13
C ARG A 40 -16.68 3.40 -0.49
N PHE A 41 -15.73 4.31 -0.32
CA PHE A 41 -14.32 3.99 -0.50
C PHE A 41 -13.90 2.93 0.53
N ASP A 42 -13.35 1.84 0.02
CA ASP A 42 -12.81 0.73 0.81
C ASP A 42 -11.30 0.68 0.56
N LYS A 43 -10.54 0.85 1.65
CA LYS A 43 -9.08 0.93 1.63
C LYS A 43 -8.45 -0.39 1.23
N GLU A 44 -8.99 -1.50 1.71
CA GLU A 44 -8.45 -2.82 1.37
C GLU A 44 -8.70 -3.15 -0.09
N ARG A 45 -9.90 -2.82 -0.59
CA ARG A 45 -10.19 -2.94 -2.02
C ARG A 45 -9.29 -2.07 -2.89
N PHE A 46 -8.97 -0.86 -2.43
CA PHE A 46 -8.02 0.01 -3.12
C PHE A 46 -6.61 -0.60 -3.16
N MET A 47 -6.10 -1.09 -2.03
CA MET A 47 -4.81 -1.78 -2.00
C MET A 47 -4.81 -3.00 -2.91
N GLN A 48 -5.87 -3.80 -2.86
CA GLN A 48 -6.03 -4.94 -3.74
C GLN A 48 -6.04 -4.54 -5.21
N ALA A 49 -6.63 -3.41 -5.59
CA ALA A 49 -6.66 -2.98 -6.98
C ALA A 49 -5.30 -2.46 -7.49
N ASN A 50 -4.49 -1.85 -6.62
CA ASN A 50 -3.29 -1.11 -7.03
C ASN A 50 -1.97 -1.78 -6.68
N TYR A 51 -1.96 -2.71 -5.73
CA TYR A 51 -0.74 -3.38 -5.27
C TYR A 51 -0.65 -4.81 -5.77
N ARG A 52 0.58 -5.31 -5.84
CA ARG A 52 0.89 -6.71 -6.11
C ARG A 52 1.27 -7.38 -4.79
N PHE A 53 0.89 -8.63 -4.59
CA PHE A 53 1.07 -9.35 -3.33
C PHE A 53 1.91 -10.60 -3.55
N VAL A 54 2.93 -10.75 -2.70
CA VAL A 54 3.69 -11.99 -2.55
C VAL A 54 3.05 -12.77 -1.42
N LEU A 55 2.57 -13.96 -1.76
CA LEU A 55 1.81 -14.83 -0.88
C LEU A 55 2.65 -16.02 -0.41
N ASP A 56 2.27 -16.59 0.73
CA ASP A 56 2.72 -17.92 1.15
C ASP A 56 2.31 -19.01 0.16
N ASP A 57 2.93 -20.18 0.27
CA ASP A 57 2.52 -21.37 -0.48
C ASP A 57 1.10 -21.79 -0.06
N GLY A 58 0.15 -21.70 -1.00
CA GLY A 58 -1.26 -21.99 -0.77
C GLY A 58 -2.06 -22.04 -2.06
N ASP A 59 -3.30 -22.52 -1.97
CA ASP A 59 -4.23 -22.52 -3.11
C ASP A 59 -4.98 -21.19 -3.21
N TYR A 60 -4.59 -20.37 -4.19
CA TYR A 60 -5.24 -19.09 -4.49
C TYR A 60 -6.00 -19.13 -5.83
N SER A 61 -6.36 -20.32 -6.33
CA SER A 61 -7.10 -20.50 -7.59
C SER A 61 -8.36 -19.63 -7.67
N VAL A 62 -9.08 -19.45 -6.57
CA VAL A 62 -10.27 -18.58 -6.50
C VAL A 62 -9.91 -17.10 -6.70
N HIS A 63 -8.80 -16.63 -6.12
CA HIS A 63 -8.35 -15.24 -6.27
C HIS A 63 -7.81 -14.98 -7.67
N LEU A 64 -7.23 -16.00 -8.30
CA LEU A 64 -6.83 -15.97 -9.70
C LEU A 64 -8.05 -15.92 -10.63
N ALA A 65 -9.10 -16.70 -10.34
CA ALA A 65 -10.33 -16.66 -11.13
C ALA A 65 -11.14 -15.38 -10.91
N MET A 66 -11.15 -14.87 -9.68
CA MET A 66 -11.94 -13.72 -9.25
C MET A 66 -11.05 -12.66 -8.57
N PRO A 67 -10.54 -11.66 -9.33
CA PRO A 67 -9.58 -10.68 -8.83
C PRO A 67 -10.14 -9.70 -7.79
N ASP A 68 -11.47 -9.65 -7.64
CA ASP A 68 -12.20 -8.87 -6.63
C ASP A 68 -12.32 -9.59 -5.27
N LYS A 69 -12.04 -10.90 -5.21
CA LYS A 69 -12.09 -11.64 -3.94
C LYS A 69 -10.90 -11.25 -3.07
N MET A 70 -11.18 -10.70 -1.88
CA MET A 70 -10.17 -10.26 -0.94
C MET A 70 -9.27 -11.42 -0.49
N VAL A 71 -7.95 -11.20 -0.49
CA VAL A 71 -6.97 -12.17 0.04
C VAL A 71 -6.83 -11.97 1.55
N GLU A 72 -6.68 -13.08 2.27
CA GLU A 72 -6.38 -13.04 3.70
C GLU A 72 -4.96 -12.53 3.93
N TRP A 73 -4.83 -11.48 4.73
CA TRP A 73 -3.57 -10.78 4.93
C TRP A 73 -2.52 -11.58 5.69
N ASP A 74 -2.91 -12.59 6.46
CA ASP A 74 -1.98 -13.47 7.16
C ASP A 74 -1.15 -14.31 6.18
N ALA A 75 -1.69 -14.54 4.98
CA ALA A 75 -1.02 -15.21 3.88
C ALA A 75 -0.13 -14.25 3.05
N VAL A 76 -0.23 -12.94 3.26
CA VAL A 76 0.59 -11.95 2.54
C VAL A 76 1.93 -11.79 3.25
N ARG A 77 3.01 -12.10 2.53
CA ARG A 77 4.38 -11.98 3.05
C ARG A 77 5.05 -10.68 2.67
N GLU A 78 4.74 -10.14 1.49
CA GLU A 78 5.31 -8.88 1.01
C GLU A 78 4.36 -8.21 0.02
N VAL A 79 4.35 -6.89 0.00
CA VAL A 79 3.55 -6.07 -0.92
C VAL A 79 4.45 -5.30 -1.86
N HIS A 80 4.19 -5.40 -3.15
CA HIS A 80 4.90 -4.69 -4.21
C HIS A 80 4.07 -3.51 -4.67
N ILE A 81 4.62 -2.30 -4.50
CA ILE A 81 3.94 -1.04 -4.78
C ILE A 81 4.64 -0.38 -5.97
N ALA A 82 3.94 -0.17 -7.07
CA ALA A 82 4.43 0.65 -8.17
C ALA A 82 4.09 2.12 -7.91
N LYS A 83 5.10 3.00 -7.92
CA LYS A 83 4.90 4.45 -7.81
C LYS A 83 5.78 5.19 -8.81
N ASP A 84 5.31 6.36 -9.21
CA ASP A 84 6.10 7.28 -10.01
C ASP A 84 7.33 7.76 -9.22
N SER A 85 8.45 7.93 -9.93
CA SER A 85 9.82 8.12 -9.40
C SER A 85 10.01 9.23 -8.37
N ASN A 86 9.06 10.15 -8.18
CA ASN A 86 9.21 11.34 -7.35
C ASN A 86 8.49 11.32 -5.98
N SER A 87 7.92 10.19 -5.51
CA SER A 87 6.90 10.29 -4.43
C SER A 87 6.86 9.19 -3.35
N CYS A 88 7.96 8.47 -3.10
CA CYS A 88 7.96 7.41 -2.09
C CYS A 88 8.97 7.64 -0.96
N HIS A 89 8.68 8.63 -0.11
CA HIS A 89 9.43 8.90 1.12
C HIS A 89 8.63 8.45 2.35
N CYS A 90 9.32 8.05 3.41
CA CYS A 90 8.73 7.78 4.71
C CYS A 90 8.16 9.10 5.28
N PRO A 91 6.88 9.16 5.69
CA PRO A 91 6.29 10.38 6.25
C PRO A 91 6.88 10.83 7.60
N ILE A 92 7.66 9.96 8.26
CA ILE A 92 8.23 10.24 9.59
C ILE A 92 9.64 10.85 9.46
N CYS A 93 10.54 10.23 8.68
CA CYS A 93 11.92 10.72 8.50
C CYS A 93 12.13 11.49 7.18
N LEU A 94 11.16 11.48 6.26
CA LEU A 94 11.22 12.11 4.95
C LEU A 94 12.30 11.56 4.00
N GLU A 95 12.89 10.41 4.34
CA GLU A 95 13.88 9.69 3.52
C GLU A 95 13.24 8.50 2.79
N PRO A 96 13.92 7.91 1.79
CA PRO A 96 13.53 6.61 1.23
C PRO A 96 13.39 5.57 2.36
N PRO A 97 12.27 4.83 2.43
CA PRO A 97 11.99 3.98 3.58
C PRO A 97 12.93 2.78 3.64
N VAL A 98 13.60 2.63 4.79
CA VAL A 98 14.44 1.48 5.15
C VAL A 98 13.57 0.35 5.69
N ALA A 99 13.73 -0.87 5.16
CA ALA A 99 12.92 -2.03 5.50
C ALA A 99 11.44 -1.65 5.51
N ALA A 100 10.96 -1.18 4.35
CA ALA A 100 9.67 -0.52 4.26
C ALA A 100 8.52 -1.43 4.72
N ARG A 101 7.59 -0.87 5.49
CA ARG A 101 6.39 -1.56 5.99
C ARG A 101 5.15 -0.83 5.53
N VAL A 102 4.23 -1.56 4.90
CA VAL A 102 2.90 -1.08 4.57
C VAL A 102 1.93 -1.46 5.68
N THR A 103 1.12 -0.50 6.08
CA THR A 103 0.06 -0.65 7.09
C THR A 103 -1.24 -1.11 6.43
N ARG A 104 -2.20 -1.64 7.19
CA ARG A 104 -3.56 -1.97 6.69
C ARG A 104 -4.34 -0.80 6.10
N CYS A 105 -3.92 0.44 6.35
CA CYS A 105 -4.51 1.61 5.72
C CYS A 105 -3.84 1.99 4.37
N GLY A 106 -2.77 1.29 3.97
CA GLY A 106 -2.04 1.48 2.71
C GLY A 106 -0.85 2.45 2.77
N HIS A 107 -0.57 3.05 3.94
CA HIS A 107 0.57 3.95 4.10
C HIS A 107 1.85 3.19 4.43
N VAL A 108 2.97 3.69 3.90
CA VAL A 108 4.29 3.06 3.96
C VAL A 108 5.24 3.88 4.81
N TYR A 109 6.01 3.21 5.67
CA TYR A 109 6.97 3.82 6.60
C TYR A 109 8.25 2.98 6.66
N CYS A 110 9.34 3.54 7.19
CA CYS A 110 10.47 2.72 7.62
C CYS A 110 10.06 1.85 8.81
N TRP A 111 10.51 0.61 8.89
CA TRP A 111 10.28 -0.22 10.07
C TRP A 111 10.86 0.41 11.36
N PRO A 112 12.09 0.94 11.40
CA PRO A 112 12.62 1.63 12.59
C PRO A 112 11.81 2.87 13.00
N CYS A 113 11.24 3.59 12.03
CA CYS A 113 10.39 4.76 12.30
C CYS A 113 9.08 4.36 12.97
N LEU A 114 8.44 3.28 12.51
CA LEU A 114 7.26 2.73 13.17
C LEU A 114 7.60 2.20 14.56
N GLN A 115 8.75 1.55 14.72
CA GLN A 115 9.17 1.06 16.03
C GLN A 115 9.36 2.20 17.03
N ARG A 116 9.99 3.29 16.60
CA ARG A 116 10.08 4.53 17.39
C ARG A 116 8.71 5.10 17.72
N PHE A 117 7.82 5.17 16.73
CA PHE A 117 6.45 5.66 16.91
C PHE A 117 5.70 4.90 18.00
N PHE A 118 5.68 3.56 17.95
CA PHE A 118 5.01 2.75 18.98
C PHE A 118 5.70 2.86 20.35
N SER A 119 7.02 3.00 20.40
CA SER A 119 7.74 3.28 21.66
C SER A 119 7.31 4.60 22.29
N VAL A 120 7.09 5.65 21.50
CA VAL A 120 6.63 6.97 21.99
C VAL A 120 5.17 6.92 22.44
N VAL A 121 4.30 6.22 21.69
CA VAL A 121 2.90 6.03 22.08
C VAL A 121 2.77 5.14 23.33
N GLY A 122 3.77 4.28 23.59
CA GLY A 122 3.78 3.38 24.74
C GLY A 122 2.78 2.23 24.64
N ARG A 123 2.23 1.97 23.44
CA ARG A 123 1.26 0.92 23.15
C ARG A 123 1.63 0.19 21.85
N PRO A 124 1.26 -1.09 21.69
CA PRO A 124 1.48 -1.83 20.45
C PRO A 124 0.49 -1.42 19.34
N TYR A 125 -0.25 -0.32 19.49
CA TYR A 125 -1.14 0.22 18.48
C TYR A 125 -1.17 1.75 18.56
N GLY A 126 -1.57 2.41 17.47
CA GLY A 126 -1.69 3.86 17.41
C GLY A 126 -2.26 4.35 16.07
N PRO A 127 -2.68 5.61 15.99
CA PRO A 127 -3.25 6.17 14.76
C PRO A 127 -2.18 6.42 13.70
N CYS A 128 -2.49 6.11 12.46
CA CYS A 128 -1.68 6.43 11.29
C CYS A 128 -1.45 7.95 11.20
N PRO A 129 -0.19 8.43 11.12
CA PRO A 129 0.12 9.86 10.99
C PRO A 129 -0.50 10.54 9.76
N ILE A 130 -0.95 9.77 8.75
CA ILE A 130 -1.53 10.32 7.52
C ILE A 130 -3.06 10.33 7.56
N CYS A 131 -3.68 9.21 7.95
CA CYS A 131 -5.13 9.04 7.81
C CYS A 131 -5.85 8.66 9.10
N THR A 132 -5.15 8.66 10.23
CA THR A 132 -5.67 8.38 11.58
C THR A 132 -6.25 6.99 11.82
N ASP A 133 -6.22 6.09 10.82
CA ASP A 133 -6.57 4.68 11.02
C ASP A 133 -5.65 4.01 12.03
N ILE A 134 -6.19 3.07 12.79
CA ILE A 134 -5.42 2.35 13.80
C ILE A 134 -4.48 1.36 13.11
N MET A 135 -3.20 1.50 13.45
CA MET A 135 -2.13 0.60 13.09
C MET A 135 -1.78 -0.21 14.33
N THR A 136 -1.48 -1.49 14.14
CA THR A 136 -1.03 -2.40 15.20
C THR A 136 0.39 -2.84 14.90
N ARG A 137 1.24 -2.96 15.91
CA ARG A 137 2.60 -3.50 15.86
C ARG A 137 2.56 -5.03 15.87
N SER A 138 1.86 -5.61 14.91
CA SER A 138 1.82 -7.05 14.68
C SER A 138 2.23 -7.37 13.25
N ARG A 139 2.76 -8.58 13.03
CA ARG A 139 3.24 -9.02 11.72
C ARG A 139 2.17 -8.90 10.64
N GLY A 140 0.92 -9.29 10.95
CA GLY A 140 -0.20 -9.21 10.01
C GLY A 140 -0.64 -7.78 9.69
N ALA A 141 -0.33 -6.80 10.55
CA ALA A 141 -0.72 -5.40 10.35
C ALA A 141 0.37 -4.53 9.69
N LEU A 142 1.64 -4.92 9.82
CA LEU A 142 2.80 -4.24 9.23
C LEU A 142 3.52 -5.18 8.26
N THR A 143 3.02 -5.25 7.04
CA THR A 143 3.55 -6.14 6.01
C THR A 143 4.79 -5.53 5.36
N PRO A 144 5.88 -6.30 5.13
CA PRO A 144 7.01 -5.88 4.30
C PRO A 144 6.56 -5.33 2.95
N ALA A 145 7.19 -4.26 2.48
CA ALA A 145 6.86 -3.62 1.23
C ALA A 145 8.11 -3.38 0.37
N VAL A 146 7.98 -3.61 -0.94
CA VAL A 146 8.98 -3.25 -1.94
C VAL A 146 8.37 -2.24 -2.89
N MET A 147 9.04 -1.11 -3.04
CA MET A 147 8.59 -0.04 -3.91
C MET A 147 9.36 -0.07 -5.21
N HIS A 148 8.61 -0.16 -6.31
CA HIS A 148 9.16 -0.12 -7.66
C HIS A 148 8.94 1.28 -8.22
N GLN A 149 10.04 1.98 -8.49
CA GLN A 149 9.99 3.25 -9.21
C GLN A 149 9.70 2.95 -10.68
N HIS A 150 8.61 3.51 -11.19
CA HIS A 150 8.29 3.43 -12.60
C HIS A 150 8.54 4.78 -13.25
N GLU A 151 9.32 4.77 -14.32
CA GLU A 151 9.52 5.97 -15.14
C GLU A 151 8.32 6.12 -16.07
N THR A 152 7.65 7.26 -15.96
CA THR A 152 6.56 7.59 -16.89
C THR A 152 7.13 7.96 -18.25
N ALA A 153 6.70 7.26 -19.30
CA ALA A 153 7.08 7.59 -20.68
C ALA A 153 6.67 9.03 -21.03
N LYS A 154 7.59 9.78 -21.64
CA LYS A 154 7.41 11.16 -22.07
C LYS A 154 7.02 11.21 -23.54
N VAL A 155 6.47 12.35 -23.96
CA VAL A 155 6.16 12.59 -25.37
C VAL A 155 7.47 12.54 -26.16
N LYS A 156 7.48 11.75 -27.25
CA LYS A 156 8.65 11.40 -28.09
C LYS A 156 9.54 10.26 -27.57
N ASP A 157 9.19 9.62 -26.46
CA ASP A 157 9.87 8.40 -26.06
C ASP A 157 9.41 7.22 -26.91
N ASP A 158 10.36 6.38 -27.32
CA ASP A 158 10.06 5.12 -27.97
C ASP A 158 9.67 4.07 -26.92
N VAL A 159 8.41 3.67 -26.91
CA VAL A 159 7.89 2.65 -25.98
C VAL A 159 7.76 1.32 -26.69
N ARG A 160 8.35 0.27 -26.11
CA ARG A 160 8.19 -1.11 -26.58
C ARG A 160 7.04 -1.79 -25.85
N PHE A 161 6.04 -2.23 -26.62
CA PHE A 161 4.96 -3.07 -26.10
C PHE A 161 5.31 -4.55 -26.25
N HIS A 162 4.99 -5.34 -25.23
CA HIS A 162 5.06 -6.80 -25.32
C HIS A 162 3.67 -7.38 -25.51
N LEU A 163 3.54 -8.33 -26.44
CA LEU A 163 2.29 -9.08 -26.57
C LEU A 163 2.11 -9.95 -25.34
N MET A 164 1.03 -9.72 -24.60
CA MET A 164 0.67 -10.48 -23.42
C MET A 164 -0.38 -11.53 -23.76
N ARG A 165 -0.35 -12.66 -23.05
CA ARG A 165 -1.31 -13.76 -23.09
C ARG A 165 -1.85 -13.98 -21.68
N ARG A 166 -3.13 -14.31 -21.61
CA ARG A 166 -3.82 -14.71 -20.38
C ARG A 166 -4.62 -15.98 -20.67
N GLU A 167 -4.63 -16.92 -19.73
CA GLU A 167 -5.47 -18.12 -19.83
C GLU A 167 -6.92 -17.77 -19.45
N LYS A 168 -7.88 -18.38 -20.16
CA LYS A 168 -9.30 -18.10 -19.91
C LYS A 168 -9.66 -18.57 -18.49
N GLY A 169 -10.25 -17.69 -17.70
CA GLY A 169 -10.71 -18.01 -16.34
C GLY A 169 -9.63 -17.87 -15.25
N THR A 170 -8.39 -17.49 -15.57
CA THR A 170 -7.36 -17.18 -14.58
C THR A 170 -6.91 -15.73 -14.75
N GLY A 171 -6.39 -15.08 -13.71
CA GLY A 171 -5.85 -13.71 -13.75
C GLY A 171 -4.38 -13.64 -14.16
N ILE A 172 -3.77 -14.79 -14.48
CA ILE A 172 -2.36 -14.91 -14.76
C ILE A 172 -2.06 -14.32 -16.13
N THR A 173 -1.12 -13.38 -16.19
CA THR A 173 -0.75 -12.66 -17.40
C THR A 173 0.74 -12.84 -17.66
N MET A 174 1.09 -13.31 -18.86
CA MET A 174 2.47 -13.65 -19.25
C MET A 174 2.77 -13.10 -20.63
N ARG A 175 4.03 -12.82 -20.97
CA ARG A 175 4.39 -12.52 -22.37
C ARG A 175 4.12 -13.75 -23.24
N ALA A 176 3.54 -13.53 -24.41
CA ALA A 176 3.18 -14.61 -25.34
C ALA A 176 4.40 -15.43 -25.79
N ALA A 177 5.58 -14.79 -25.87
CA ALA A 177 6.84 -15.44 -26.24
C ALA A 177 7.41 -16.37 -25.16
N THR A 178 7.11 -16.12 -23.89
CA THR A 178 7.64 -16.88 -22.73
C THR A 178 6.59 -17.78 -22.08
N ALA A 179 5.38 -17.85 -22.65
CA ALA A 179 4.29 -18.66 -22.11
C ALA A 179 4.54 -20.17 -22.31
N SER A 180 5.43 -20.76 -21.50
CA SER A 180 5.20 -22.13 -21.03
C SER A 180 3.96 -22.08 -20.14
N ALA A 181 3.02 -23.01 -20.32
CA ALA A 181 1.83 -23.03 -19.47
C ALA A 181 2.29 -23.20 -18.02
N PRO A 182 2.05 -22.26 -17.09
CA PRO A 182 2.13 -22.60 -15.68
C PRO A 182 1.15 -23.76 -15.45
N ALA A 183 1.46 -24.67 -14.54
CA ALA A 183 0.47 -25.69 -14.14
C ALA A 183 -0.83 -24.94 -13.78
N SER A 184 -1.91 -25.22 -14.52
CA SER A 184 -3.15 -24.44 -14.47
C SER A 184 -3.58 -24.19 -13.03
N GLY A 185 -3.73 -22.92 -12.65
CA GLY A 185 -4.26 -22.52 -11.34
C GLY A 185 -3.22 -22.15 -10.27
N LEU A 186 -1.91 -22.19 -10.55
CA LEU A 186 -0.89 -21.75 -9.60
C LEU A 186 -0.40 -20.33 -9.89
N CYS A 187 -0.17 -19.54 -8.84
CA CYS A 187 0.47 -18.23 -8.98
C CYS A 187 1.92 -18.41 -9.50
N PRO A 188 2.44 -17.51 -10.35
CA PRO A 188 3.85 -17.52 -10.71
C PRO A 188 4.73 -17.38 -9.48
N ALA A 189 5.87 -18.07 -9.47
CA ALA A 189 6.89 -17.87 -8.45
C ALA A 189 7.44 -16.42 -8.53
N HIS A 190 7.84 -15.88 -7.38
CA HIS A 190 8.32 -14.50 -7.25
C HIS A 190 9.56 -14.18 -8.12
N ASP A 191 10.36 -15.17 -8.45
CA ASP A 191 11.56 -15.07 -9.30
C ASP A 191 11.26 -15.13 -10.80
N HIS A 192 9.99 -15.35 -11.19
CA HIS A 192 9.63 -15.46 -12.60
C HIS A 192 9.79 -14.12 -13.35
N PRO A 193 10.36 -14.08 -14.56
CA PRO A 193 10.61 -12.84 -15.32
C PRO A 193 9.34 -12.09 -15.77
N ASP A 194 8.17 -12.72 -15.63
CA ASP A 194 6.85 -12.15 -15.91
C ASP A 194 6.04 -11.85 -14.64
N VAL A 195 6.62 -12.03 -13.45
CA VAL A 195 5.94 -11.78 -12.16
C VAL A 195 5.44 -10.34 -12.05
N ALA A 196 6.14 -9.39 -12.69
CA ALA A 196 5.79 -7.98 -12.69
C ALA A 196 4.39 -7.68 -13.26
N PHE A 197 3.90 -8.53 -14.16
CA PHE A 197 2.59 -8.38 -14.79
C PHE A 197 1.47 -9.11 -14.04
N ASN A 198 1.82 -9.83 -12.97
CA ASN A 198 0.89 -10.61 -12.17
C ASN A 198 0.59 -9.90 -10.86
N LYS A 199 -0.67 -9.98 -10.45
CA LYS A 199 -1.14 -9.40 -9.19
C LYS A 199 -0.68 -10.20 -7.98
N PHE A 200 -0.68 -11.52 -8.10
CA PHE A 200 -0.31 -12.45 -7.06
C PHE A 200 0.89 -13.27 -7.52
N SER A 201 1.85 -13.47 -6.63
CA SER A 201 2.98 -14.38 -6.82
C SER A 201 3.21 -15.18 -5.54
N THR A 202 3.70 -16.41 -5.65
CA THR A 202 4.09 -17.19 -4.47
C THR A 202 5.55 -16.94 -4.10
N ILE A 203 5.84 -17.01 -2.81
CA ILE A 203 7.19 -16.88 -2.29
C ILE A 203 8.02 -18.11 -2.67
N GLY A 204 9.10 -17.92 -3.44
CA GLY A 204 9.99 -19.03 -3.80
C GLY A 204 10.90 -19.44 -2.65
N ASN A 205 11.52 -18.45 -2.00
CA ASN A 205 12.35 -18.64 -0.81
C ASN A 205 11.87 -17.71 0.32
N PRO A 206 11.35 -18.23 1.44
CA PRO A 206 10.86 -17.42 2.55
C PRO A 206 11.94 -16.57 3.20
N GLU A 207 13.20 -16.99 3.17
CA GLU A 207 14.31 -16.28 3.78
C GLU A 207 14.74 -15.04 2.98
N SER A 208 14.39 -14.97 1.69
CA SER A 208 14.82 -13.88 0.80
C SER A 208 14.36 -12.49 1.29
N ILE A 209 13.15 -12.41 1.84
CA ILE A 209 12.59 -11.18 2.42
C ILE A 209 13.40 -10.79 3.66
N SER A 210 13.60 -11.73 4.58
CA SER A 210 14.31 -11.48 5.84
C SER A 210 15.78 -11.13 5.63
N VAL A 211 16.47 -11.78 4.68
CA VAL A 211 17.87 -11.46 4.33
C VAL A 211 17.97 -10.04 3.79
N ARG A 212 17.03 -9.63 2.93
CA ARG A 212 17.01 -8.27 2.37
C ARG A 212 16.72 -7.23 3.46
N GLU A 213 15.69 -7.44 4.28
CA GLU A 213 15.34 -6.54 5.39
C GLU A 213 16.50 -6.41 6.38
N ARG A 214 17.16 -7.52 6.74
CA ARG A 214 18.36 -7.49 7.59
C ARG A 214 19.45 -6.62 7.00
N GLY A 215 19.77 -6.83 5.71
CA GLY A 215 20.79 -6.03 5.03
C GLY A 215 20.45 -4.54 4.97
N GLU A 216 19.19 -4.18 4.79
CA GLU A 216 18.73 -2.78 4.85
C GLU A 216 18.87 -2.19 6.26
N LEU A 217 18.47 -2.93 7.29
CA LEU A 217 18.59 -2.51 8.69
C LEU A 217 20.05 -2.39 9.15
N GLU A 218 20.92 -3.32 8.75
CA GLU A 218 22.35 -3.28 9.08
C GLU A 218 23.06 -2.09 8.43
N ARG A 219 22.72 -1.78 7.16
CA ARG A 219 23.22 -0.56 6.49
C ARG A 219 22.74 0.70 7.20
N ALA A 220 21.47 0.76 7.57
CA ALA A 220 20.92 1.89 8.31
C ALA A 220 21.53 2.03 9.71
N LEU A 221 21.82 0.91 10.39
CA LEU A 221 22.50 0.91 11.68
C LEU A 221 23.92 1.47 11.55
N ALA A 222 24.68 1.02 10.55
CA ALA A 222 26.02 1.53 10.29
C ALA A 222 26.01 3.04 9.98
N LEU A 223 25.03 3.48 9.17
CA LEU A 223 24.86 4.90 8.85
C LEU A 223 24.54 5.72 10.10
N ALA A 224 23.54 5.32 10.89
CA ALA A 224 23.11 6.03 12.11
C ALA A 224 24.25 6.17 13.14
N VAL A 225 25.08 5.12 13.30
CA VAL A 225 26.25 5.17 14.19
C VAL A 225 27.31 6.11 13.63
N SER A 226 27.52 6.16 12.32
CA SER A 226 28.51 7.04 11.69
C SER A 226 28.08 8.51 11.64
N SER A 227 26.76 8.78 11.53
CA SER A 227 26.20 10.14 11.49
C SER A 227 25.94 10.74 12.89
N GLY A 228 26.02 9.93 13.95
CA GLY A 228 25.73 10.35 15.32
C GLY A 228 24.23 10.43 15.64
N GLU A 229 23.39 9.71 14.89
CA GLU A 229 21.95 9.59 15.13
C GLU A 229 21.63 8.53 16.19
N ASP A 230 22.17 8.73 17.39
CA ASP A 230 22.10 7.77 18.50
C ASP A 230 20.65 7.44 18.91
N ASP A 231 19.70 8.35 18.69
CA ASP A 231 18.28 8.17 18.99
C ASP A 231 17.63 7.03 18.17
N LEU A 232 18.09 6.78 16.95
CA LEU A 232 17.47 5.79 16.06
C LEU A 232 18.03 4.38 16.27
N VAL A 233 19.26 4.29 16.77
CA VAL A 233 20.02 3.04 16.96
C VAL A 233 19.25 1.99 17.80
N PRO A 234 18.60 2.32 18.94
CA PRO A 234 17.84 1.33 19.71
C PRO A 234 16.67 0.73 18.94
N HIS A 235 16.01 1.53 18.10
CA HIS A 235 14.87 1.12 17.30
C HIS A 235 15.28 0.21 16.14
N ILE A 236 16.39 0.51 15.46
CA ILE A 236 16.95 -0.37 14.43
C ILE A 236 17.36 -1.72 15.02
N ARG A 237 18.04 -1.72 16.17
CA ARG A 237 18.41 -2.96 16.89
C ARG A 237 17.18 -3.75 17.34
N ALA A 238 16.09 -3.08 17.69
CA ALA A 238 14.84 -3.76 18.03
C ALA A 238 14.23 -4.46 16.81
N CYS A 239 14.21 -3.82 15.64
CA CYS A 239 13.77 -4.44 14.39
C CYS A 239 14.61 -5.68 14.05
N LEU A 240 15.94 -5.62 14.20
CA LEU A 240 16.82 -6.78 13.97
C LEU A 240 16.48 -7.96 14.90
N ARG A 241 16.25 -7.70 16.19
CA ARG A 241 15.82 -8.75 17.14
C ARG A 241 14.46 -9.35 16.80
N GLU A 242 13.52 -8.51 16.37
CA GLU A 242 12.20 -8.95 15.94
C GLU A 242 12.31 -9.83 14.69
N LEU A 243 13.17 -9.46 13.74
CA LEU A 243 13.46 -10.26 12.55
C LEU A 243 14.07 -11.62 12.90
N ASP A 244 15.01 -11.67 13.85
CA ASP A 244 15.59 -12.92 14.35
C ASP A 244 14.52 -13.83 14.99
N ALA A 245 13.61 -13.26 15.78
CA ALA A 245 12.53 -14.00 16.41
C ALA A 245 11.57 -14.63 15.39
N LEU A 246 11.32 -13.93 14.27
CA LEU A 246 10.48 -14.42 13.18
C LEU A 246 11.13 -15.59 12.41
N SER A 247 12.45 -15.61 12.28
CA SER A 247 13.19 -16.73 11.68
C SER A 247 13.26 -17.95 12.60
N GLY A 248 13.13 -17.75 13.92
CA GLY A 248 13.19 -18.82 14.94
C GLY A 248 11.90 -19.59 15.22
N GLY A 249 10.80 -19.32 14.50
CA GLY A 249 9.54 -20.07 14.65
C GLY A 249 8.72 -19.73 15.91
N GLY A 250 8.96 -18.58 16.54
CA GLY A 250 8.16 -18.14 17.70
C GLY A 250 6.86 -17.47 17.27
N THR A 251 5.72 -18.12 17.53
CA THR A 251 4.40 -17.49 17.46
C THR A 251 4.28 -16.46 18.58
N VAL A 252 4.38 -15.18 18.25
CA VAL A 252 3.88 -14.12 19.14
C VAL A 252 2.39 -14.01 18.87
N GLU A 253 1.58 -14.60 19.74
CA GLU A 253 0.14 -14.37 19.73
C GLU A 253 -0.11 -12.92 20.20
N ASP A 254 -0.23 -12.00 19.24
CA ASP A 254 -0.83 -10.69 19.47
C ASP A 254 -2.33 -10.84 19.25
N GLU A 255 -3.08 -11.03 20.33
CA GLU A 255 -4.54 -11.00 20.32
C GLU A 255 -5.01 -9.60 19.85
N PRO A 256 -5.82 -9.48 18.79
CA PRO A 256 -6.29 -8.19 18.32
C PRO A 256 -7.22 -7.55 19.37
N PRO A 257 -7.08 -6.25 19.68
CA PRO A 257 -7.93 -5.60 20.67
C PRO A 257 -9.38 -5.57 20.19
N SER A 258 -10.31 -5.79 21.12
CA SER A 258 -11.74 -5.86 20.80
C SER A 258 -12.26 -4.52 20.24
N PRO A 259 -13.32 -4.53 19.41
CA PRO A 259 -13.91 -3.32 18.82
C PRO A 259 -14.37 -2.25 19.82
N ALA A 260 -14.46 -2.57 21.11
CA ALA A 260 -14.85 -1.65 22.17
C ALA A 260 -13.74 -0.66 22.57
N GLU A 261 -12.46 -1.01 22.38
CA GLU A 261 -11.34 -0.12 22.74
C GLU A 261 -11.03 0.94 21.67
N LEU A 262 -11.63 0.82 20.48
CA LEU A 262 -11.48 1.73 19.34
C LEU A 262 -12.33 2.99 19.42
N ARG A 263 -13.09 3.18 20.50
CA ARG A 263 -13.99 4.32 20.71
C ARG A 263 -13.83 4.91 22.10
N SER A 264 -12.75 5.61 22.34
CA SER A 264 -12.72 6.69 23.33
C SER A 264 -11.72 7.74 22.87
N PRO A 265 -12.09 9.04 22.90
CA PRO A 265 -11.23 10.14 22.48
C PRO A 265 -10.01 10.34 23.41
#